data_AF-A0A074WII9-F1
#
_entry.id   AF-A0A074WII9-F1
#
_cell.length_a   1.000
_cell.length_b   1.000
_cell.length_c   1.000
_cell.angle_alpha   90.00
_cell.angle_beta   90.00
_cell.angle_gamma   90.00
#
_symmetry.space_group_name_H-M   'P 1'
#
loop_
_entity.id
_entity.type
_entity.pdbx_description
1 polymer ?
#
loop_
_entity_poly.entity_id
_entity_poly.type
_entity_poly.pdbx_seq_one_letter_code
_entity_poly.pdbx_strand_id
1 'polypeptide(L)'
;QHHHHHLPPHSPTLKRTRHGEDELLNDPGPPSMVGKEGMPQPAPRPKGPKLKFTREDDALLVRLKESKNLTWKQIAEFFPGRSAGTLQVRYCTKLKAKTTLWNDDMIQRLRTAIQDYDNDRWRFISSKVGSGFSAAACKAKAEEIEAED
;
A
#
# COMPACT_ATOMS: atom_id res chain seq x y z
N GLN A 1 0.19 45.17 11.13
CA GLN A 1 -0.48 44.89 9.84
C GLN A 1 -0.93 43.43 9.87
N HIS A 2 -2.23 43.18 9.98
CA HIS A 2 -2.80 41.84 9.94
C HIS A 2 -3.86 41.83 8.83
N HIS A 3 -3.66 40.97 7.82
CA HIS A 3 -4.58 40.79 6.72
C HIS A 3 -5.47 39.57 7.00
N HIS A 4 -6.76 39.81 7.17
CA HIS A 4 -7.78 38.76 7.15
C HIS A 4 -8.41 38.73 5.76
N HIS A 5 -8.32 37.59 5.07
CA HIS A 5 -9.03 37.35 3.82
C HIS A 5 -10.44 36.84 4.12
N HIS A 6 -11.45 37.62 3.73
CA HIS A 6 -12.86 37.24 3.75
C HIS A 6 -13.30 36.91 2.31
N LEU A 7 -13.89 35.73 2.10
CA LEU A 7 -14.55 35.35 0.84
C LEU A 7 -16.03 35.78 0.86
N PRO A 8 -16.57 36.47 -0.17
CA PRO A 8 -18.00 36.81 -0.21
C PRO A 8 -18.89 35.67 -0.76
N PRO A 9 -20.21 35.73 -0.47
CA PRO A 9 -21.09 34.57 -0.34
C PRO A 9 -21.91 34.21 -1.59
N HIS A 10 -22.51 33.02 -1.53
CA HIS A 10 -23.42 32.39 -2.49
C HIS A 10 -24.74 33.16 -2.77
N SER A 11 -25.15 33.15 -4.06
CA SER A 11 -26.51 33.01 -4.67
C SER A 11 -27.66 33.98 -4.29
N PRO A 12 -28.59 34.38 -5.22
CA PRO A 12 -29.76 33.54 -5.50
C PRO A 12 -30.45 33.65 -6.91
N THR A 13 -31.02 32.52 -7.34
CA THR A 13 -32.28 32.22 -8.08
C THR A 13 -32.96 33.20 -9.07
N LEU A 14 -33.45 32.71 -10.24
CA LEU A 14 -34.90 32.71 -10.62
C LEU A 14 -35.27 31.90 -11.91
N LYS A 15 -36.14 30.89 -11.69
CA LYS A 15 -37.23 30.21 -12.47
C LYS A 15 -37.55 30.57 -13.95
N ARG A 16 -37.75 29.57 -14.84
CA ARG A 16 -39.07 29.04 -15.35
C ARG A 16 -38.94 27.97 -16.47
N THR A 17 -39.53 26.78 -16.22
CA THR A 17 -40.40 25.89 -17.07
C THR A 17 -40.17 25.80 -18.59
N ARG A 18 -40.18 24.63 -19.28
CA ARG A 18 -41.20 23.55 -19.31
C ARG A 18 -40.73 22.37 -20.22
N HIS A 19 -41.12 21.14 -19.84
CA HIS A 19 -41.23 19.85 -20.61
C HIS A 19 -39.95 19.24 -21.22
N GLY A 20 -39.64 17.94 -21.08
CA GLY A 20 -40.29 16.77 -20.49
C GLY A 20 -39.30 15.58 -20.54
N GLU A 21 -39.50 14.62 -19.62
CA GLU A 21 -39.10 13.19 -19.64
C GLU A 21 -37.80 12.74 -20.34
N ASP A 22 -36.80 12.27 -19.59
CA ASP A 22 -36.54 10.83 -19.38
C ASP A 22 -35.29 10.64 -18.49
N GLU A 23 -35.35 9.65 -17.61
CA GLU A 23 -34.33 9.23 -16.64
C GLU A 23 -33.05 8.74 -17.36
N LEU A 24 -31.82 8.90 -16.87
CA LEU A 24 -31.16 8.00 -15.91
C LEU A 24 -29.70 8.46 -15.72
N LEU A 25 -29.34 8.77 -14.47
CA LEU A 25 -28.04 8.54 -13.81
C LEU A 25 -26.76 8.45 -14.70
N ASN A 26 -26.10 9.58 -14.93
CA ASN A 26 -24.64 9.62 -15.10
C ASN A 26 -24.13 10.95 -14.56
N ASP A 27 -23.48 10.90 -13.41
CA ASP A 27 -22.75 12.00 -12.79
C ASP A 27 -21.74 12.59 -13.81
N PRO A 28 -21.94 13.82 -14.29
CA PRO A 28 -20.98 14.42 -15.19
C PRO A 28 -19.88 14.99 -14.33
N GLY A 29 -18.76 14.27 -14.27
CA GLY A 29 -17.49 14.86 -13.89
C GLY A 29 -17.28 16.19 -14.64
N PRO A 30 -16.43 17.10 -14.09
CA PRO A 30 -16.33 18.47 -14.56
C PRO A 30 -16.17 18.53 -16.09
N PRO A 31 -16.96 19.39 -16.77
CA PRO A 31 -17.05 19.38 -18.23
C PRO A 31 -15.67 19.61 -18.84
N SER A 32 -15.31 18.78 -19.82
CA SER A 32 -14.06 18.89 -20.56
C SER A 32 -13.88 20.32 -21.10
N MET A 33 -12.78 20.97 -20.69
CA MET A 33 -12.42 22.31 -21.15
C MET A 33 -11.66 22.29 -22.50
N VAL A 34 -11.45 21.10 -23.06
CA VAL A 34 -10.75 20.90 -24.33
C VAL A 34 -11.65 21.37 -25.48
N GLY A 35 -11.24 22.42 -26.18
CA GLY A 35 -11.93 22.96 -27.37
C GLY A 35 -12.76 24.23 -27.14
N LYS A 36 -12.73 24.84 -25.95
CA LYS A 36 -13.39 26.13 -25.70
C LYS A 36 -12.58 27.29 -26.31
N GLU A 37 -13.27 28.26 -26.89
CA GLU A 37 -12.67 29.49 -27.45
C GLU A 37 -11.82 30.20 -26.37
N GLY A 38 -10.56 30.48 -26.69
CA GLY A 38 -9.58 31.09 -25.77
C GLY A 38 -8.67 30.11 -25.01
N MET A 39 -8.90 28.80 -25.07
CA MET A 39 -7.99 27.80 -24.49
C MET A 39 -6.92 27.33 -25.48
N PRO A 40 -5.68 27.07 -25.02
CA PRO A 40 -4.61 26.57 -25.87
C PRO A 40 -4.98 25.20 -26.46
N GLN A 41 -4.52 24.94 -27.69
CA GLN A 41 -4.75 23.65 -28.35
C GLN A 41 -4.22 22.51 -27.47
N PRO A 42 -4.91 21.36 -27.41
CA PRO A 42 -4.47 20.22 -26.62
C PRO A 42 -3.03 19.85 -26.94
N ALA A 43 -2.22 19.64 -25.90
CA ALA A 43 -0.83 19.25 -26.07
C ALA A 43 -0.75 18.02 -26.99
N PRO A 44 0.09 18.03 -28.04
CA PRO A 44 0.20 16.91 -28.96
C PRO A 44 0.56 15.66 -28.17
N ARG A 45 -0.20 14.58 -28.39
CA ARG A 45 0.04 13.30 -27.72
C ARG A 45 1.49 12.87 -28.02
N PRO A 46 2.33 12.58 -27.01
CA PRO A 46 3.72 12.20 -27.24
C PRO A 46 3.79 10.97 -28.14
N LYS A 47 4.35 11.14 -29.34
CA LYS A 47 4.58 10.09 -30.34
C LYS A 47 5.92 9.41 -30.06
N GLY A 48 5.96 8.59 -29.01
CA GLY A 48 7.09 7.71 -28.72
C GLY A 48 6.60 6.30 -28.43
N PRO A 49 7.42 5.26 -28.66
CA PRO A 49 7.10 3.92 -28.18
C PRO A 49 6.80 4.00 -26.68
N LYS A 50 5.57 3.66 -26.27
CA LYS A 50 5.22 3.54 -24.86
C LYS A 50 6.01 2.37 -24.30
N LEU A 51 7.20 2.64 -23.75
CA LEU A 51 7.95 1.65 -22.99
C LEU A 51 6.99 1.13 -21.91
N LYS A 52 6.70 -0.17 -21.91
CA LYS A 52 5.88 -0.83 -20.89
C LYS A 52 6.82 -1.49 -19.88
N PHE A 53 6.37 -1.63 -18.64
CA PHE A 53 7.09 -2.46 -17.68
C PHE A 53 6.93 -3.93 -18.05
N THR A 54 8.05 -4.61 -18.24
CA THR A 54 8.13 -6.06 -18.41
C THR A 54 8.20 -6.76 -17.05
N ARG A 55 8.12 -8.09 -17.05
CA ARG A 55 8.29 -8.88 -15.83
C ARG A 55 9.73 -8.76 -15.31
N GLU A 56 10.67 -8.68 -16.23
CA GLU A 56 12.10 -8.53 -15.99
C GLU A 56 12.39 -7.16 -15.35
N ASP A 57 11.75 -6.10 -15.86
CA ASP A 57 11.80 -4.76 -15.25
C ASP A 57 11.28 -4.77 -13.81
N ASP A 58 10.13 -5.41 -13.59
CA ASP A 58 9.51 -5.49 -12.26
C ASP A 58 10.40 -6.27 -11.27
N ALA A 59 11.02 -7.37 -11.71
CA ALA A 59 11.94 -8.16 -10.90
C ALA A 59 13.22 -7.39 -10.56
N LEU A 60 13.77 -6.66 -11.53
CA LEU A 60 14.93 -5.79 -11.31
C LEU A 60 14.59 -4.67 -10.30
N LEU A 61 13.44 -4.03 -10.46
CA LEU A 61 12.98 -2.94 -9.60
C LEU A 61 12.84 -3.40 -8.14
N VAL A 62 12.24 -4.57 -7.94
CA VAL A 62 12.12 -5.21 -6.63
C VAL A 62 13.50 -5.51 -6.02
N ARG A 63 14.38 -6.17 -6.77
CA ARG A 63 15.72 -6.56 -6.28
C ARG A 63 16.54 -5.35 -5.84
N LEU A 64 16.53 -4.29 -6.65
CA LEU A 64 17.27 -3.07 -6.33
C LEU A 64 16.68 -2.37 -5.10
N LYS A 65 15.34 -2.37 -4.93
CA LYS A 65 14.67 -1.68 -3.83
C LYS A 65 14.76 -2.41 -2.50
N GLU A 66 14.65 -3.73 -2.50
CA GLU A 66 14.51 -4.54 -1.28
C GLU A 66 15.78 -5.30 -0.93
N SER A 67 16.46 -5.90 -1.90
CA SER A 67 17.68 -6.66 -1.64
C SER A 67 18.91 -5.75 -1.55
N LYS A 68 18.99 -4.74 -2.41
CA LYS A 68 20.12 -3.79 -2.43
C LYS A 68 19.84 -2.49 -1.67
N ASN A 69 18.62 -2.30 -1.19
CA ASN A 69 18.20 -1.14 -0.38
C ASN A 69 18.53 0.22 -1.04
N LEU A 70 18.51 0.31 -2.36
CA LEU A 70 18.82 1.54 -3.08
C LEU A 70 17.70 2.59 -2.96
N THR A 71 18.09 3.86 -3.07
CA THR A 71 17.13 4.96 -3.20
C THR A 71 16.50 4.98 -4.59
N TRP A 72 15.29 5.54 -4.73
CA TRP A 72 14.63 5.65 -6.04
C TRP A 72 15.47 6.38 -7.10
N LYS A 73 16.28 7.35 -6.67
CA LYS A 73 17.19 8.08 -7.55
C LYS A 73 18.28 7.17 -8.13
N GLN A 74 18.93 6.38 -7.27
CA GLN A 74 19.93 5.40 -7.70
C GLN A 74 19.31 4.30 -8.56
N ILE A 75 18.09 3.85 -8.22
CA ILE A 75 17.39 2.84 -9.03
C ILE A 75 17.11 3.37 -10.44
N ALA A 76 16.75 4.65 -10.60
CA ALA A 76 16.47 5.24 -11.91
C ALA A 76 17.66 5.19 -12.88
N GLU A 77 18.89 5.11 -12.37
CA GLU A 77 20.10 4.93 -13.20
C GLU A 77 20.10 3.60 -13.97
N PHE A 78 19.36 2.59 -13.49
CA PHE A 78 19.22 1.27 -14.12
C PHE A 78 18.00 1.18 -15.07
N PHE A 79 17.15 2.21 -15.12
CA PHE A 79 15.95 2.24 -15.95
C PHE A 79 15.97 3.43 -16.91
N PRO A 80 16.70 3.33 -18.03
CA PRO A 80 16.80 4.43 -18.99
C PRO A 80 15.41 4.85 -19.49
N GLY A 81 15.14 6.16 -19.46
CA GLY A 81 13.84 6.71 -19.85
C GLY A 81 12.73 6.58 -18.81
N ARG A 82 13.03 6.15 -17.57
CA ARG A 82 12.10 6.17 -16.43
C ARG A 82 12.59 7.10 -15.34
N SER A 83 11.67 7.90 -14.80
CA SER A 83 11.97 8.71 -13.62
C SER A 83 11.83 7.91 -12.33
N ALA A 84 12.57 8.31 -11.29
CA ALA A 84 12.44 7.77 -9.94
C ALA A 84 10.98 7.74 -9.45
N GLY A 85 10.21 8.80 -9.73
CA GLY A 85 8.78 8.87 -9.37
C GLY A 85 7.93 7.82 -10.09
N THR A 86 8.19 7.55 -11.37
CA THR A 86 7.48 6.51 -12.12
C THR A 86 7.74 5.12 -11.54
N LEU A 87 9.00 4.86 -11.15
CA LEU A 87 9.41 3.60 -10.53
C LEU A 87 8.80 3.43 -9.14
N GLN A 88 8.77 4.49 -8.32
CA GLN A 88 8.12 4.47 -7.02
C GLN A 88 6.62 4.16 -7.15
N VAL A 89 5.91 4.84 -8.06
CA VAL A 89 4.48 4.58 -8.29
C VAL A 89 4.26 3.15 -8.76
N ARG A 90 5.06 2.65 -9.72
CA ARG A 90 5.00 1.25 -10.18
C ARG A 90 5.17 0.28 -9.02
N TYR A 91 6.20 0.48 -8.21
CA TYR A 91 6.50 -0.39 -7.08
C TYR A 91 5.37 -0.36 -6.04
N CYS A 92 4.96 0.81 -5.56
CA CYS A 92 3.94 0.90 -4.50
C CYS A 92 2.57 0.39 -4.95
N THR A 93 2.18 0.59 -6.22
CA THR A 93 0.84 0.23 -6.71
C THR A 93 0.74 -1.17 -7.29
N LYS A 94 1.83 -1.75 -7.81
CA LYS A 94 1.81 -3.03 -8.54
C LYS A 94 2.70 -4.12 -7.95
N LEU A 95 3.76 -3.76 -7.22
CA LEU A 95 4.81 -4.73 -6.84
C LEU A 95 4.88 -4.97 -5.34
N LYS A 96 4.84 -3.92 -4.50
CA LYS A 96 5.07 -4.00 -3.05
C LYS A 96 4.22 -5.06 -2.35
N ALA A 97 2.94 -5.16 -2.71
CA ALA A 97 2.05 -6.18 -2.14
C ALA A 97 2.45 -7.61 -2.57
N LYS A 98 2.90 -7.79 -3.81
CA LYS A 98 3.36 -9.09 -4.34
C LYS A 98 4.74 -9.48 -3.79
N THR A 99 5.54 -8.51 -3.38
CA THR A 99 6.87 -8.71 -2.79
C THR A 99 6.89 -8.68 -1.27
N THR A 100 5.75 -8.46 -0.61
CA THR A 100 5.60 -8.80 0.81
C THR A 100 5.50 -10.33 0.96
N LEU A 101 6.45 -11.03 0.36
CA LEU A 101 6.74 -12.42 0.64
C LEU A 101 7.50 -12.42 1.95
N TRP A 102 7.13 -13.34 2.83
CA TRP A 102 7.87 -13.60 4.05
C TRP A 102 9.31 -13.97 3.67
N ASN A 103 10.24 -13.04 3.88
CA ASN A 103 11.66 -13.31 3.64
C ASN A 103 12.22 -14.14 4.82
N ASP A 104 13.34 -14.81 4.60
CA ASP A 104 13.90 -15.72 5.60
C ASP A 104 14.17 -15.04 6.95
N ASP A 105 14.57 -13.76 6.94
CA ASP A 105 14.78 -12.97 8.17
C ASP A 105 13.46 -12.71 8.93
N MET A 106 12.38 -12.36 8.22
CA MET A 106 11.05 -12.17 8.80
C MET A 106 10.47 -13.49 9.31
N ILE A 107 10.68 -14.59 8.58
CA ILE A 107 10.28 -15.92 9.02
C ILE A 107 11.07 -16.30 10.28
N GLN A 108 12.37 -16.00 10.31
CA GLN A 108 13.20 -16.31 11.46
C GLN A 108 12.76 -15.50 12.70
N ARG A 109 12.50 -14.20 12.54
CA ARG A 109 11.94 -13.37 13.61
C ARG A 109 10.60 -13.89 14.11
N LEU A 110 9.72 -14.34 13.19
CA LEU A 110 8.44 -14.94 13.54
C LEU A 110 8.63 -16.23 14.35
N ARG A 111 9.52 -17.12 13.91
CA ARG A 111 9.84 -18.37 14.63
C ARG A 111 10.37 -18.08 16.04
N THR A 112 11.27 -17.12 16.18
CA THR A 112 11.78 -16.70 17.50
C THR A 112 10.65 -16.17 18.38
N ALA A 113 9.80 -15.29 17.86
CA ALA A 113 8.69 -14.72 18.63
C ALA A 113 7.69 -15.79 19.12
N ILE A 114 7.39 -16.79 18.28
CA ILE A 114 6.55 -17.94 18.68
C ILE A 114 7.22 -18.72 19.81
N GLN A 115 8.51 -19.02 19.67
CA GLN A 115 9.25 -19.78 20.68
C GLN A 115 9.33 -19.04 22.02
N ASP A 116 9.55 -17.73 22.00
CA ASP A 116 9.59 -16.88 23.19
C ASP A 116 8.22 -16.84 23.88
N TYR A 117 7.15 -16.68 23.10
CA TYR A 117 5.79 -16.75 23.63
C TYR A 117 5.50 -18.09 24.29
N ASP A 118 5.88 -19.21 23.68
CA ASP A 118 5.70 -20.53 24.27
C ASP A 118 6.50 -20.68 25.57
N ASN A 119 7.74 -20.19 25.60
CA ASN A 119 8.56 -20.21 26.80
C ASN A 119 7.91 -19.41 27.94
N ASP A 120 7.44 -18.20 27.64
CA ASP A 120 6.79 -17.33 28.62
C ASP A 120 5.43 -17.89 29.07
N ARG A 121 4.67 -18.50 28.15
CA ARG A 121 3.42 -19.21 28.45
C ARG A 121 3.66 -20.30 29.48
N TRP A 122 4.66 -21.16 29.26
CA TRP A 122 4.94 -22.25 30.19
C TRP A 122 5.54 -21.79 31.51
N ARG A 123 6.33 -20.70 31.52
CA ARG A 123 6.78 -20.05 32.76
C ARG A 123 5.62 -19.51 33.57
N PHE A 124 4.67 -18.84 32.93
CA PHE A 124 3.47 -18.35 33.57
C PHE A 124 2.63 -19.51 34.16
N ILE A 125 2.42 -20.57 33.38
CA ILE A 125 1.68 -21.76 33.84
C ILE A 125 2.37 -22.41 35.03
N SER A 126 3.68 -22.64 34.97
CA SER A 126 4.48 -23.20 36.07
C SER A 126 4.31 -22.38 37.36
N SER A 127 4.34 -21.05 37.26
CA SER A 127 4.08 -20.17 38.41
C SER A 127 2.68 -20.34 39.00
N LYS A 128 1.68 -20.80 38.23
CA LYS A 128 0.32 -21.04 38.68
C LYS A 128 0.10 -22.46 39.21
N VAL A 129 0.81 -23.45 38.67
CA VAL A 129 0.70 -24.86 39.10
C VAL A 129 1.33 -25.06 40.49
N GLY A 130 2.40 -24.34 40.82
CA GLY A 130 3.00 -24.34 42.15
C GLY A 130 4.52 -24.38 42.13
N SER A 131 5.15 -24.09 43.28
CA SER A 131 6.60 -23.85 43.42
C SER A 131 7.52 -25.06 43.21
N GLY A 132 7.00 -26.21 42.76
CA GLY A 132 7.76 -27.45 42.56
C GLY A 132 7.85 -27.92 41.10
N PHE A 133 7.15 -27.28 40.17
CA PHE A 133 7.09 -27.73 38.77
C PHE A 133 7.72 -26.71 37.84
N SER A 134 8.71 -27.14 37.06
CA SER A 134 9.31 -26.27 36.05
C SER A 134 8.36 -26.06 34.87
N ALA A 135 8.55 -24.97 34.13
CA ALA A 135 7.84 -24.71 32.88
C ALA A 135 7.87 -25.92 31.92
N ALA A 136 9.02 -26.59 31.80
CA ALA A 136 9.20 -27.77 30.98
C ALA A 136 8.42 -28.98 31.50
N ALA A 137 8.37 -29.19 32.82
CA ALA A 137 7.58 -30.26 33.42
C ALA A 137 6.06 -30.03 33.21
N CYS A 138 5.60 -28.78 33.34
CA CYS A 138 4.21 -28.42 33.05
C CYS A 138 3.86 -28.65 31.57
N LYS A 139 4.78 -28.32 30.65
CA LYS A 139 4.62 -28.58 29.21
C LYS A 139 4.48 -30.07 28.93
N ALA A 140 5.43 -30.88 29.40
CA ALA A 140 5.42 -32.32 29.18
C ALA A 140 4.14 -32.96 29.74
N LYS A 141 3.70 -32.50 30.93
CA LYS A 141 2.47 -33.04 31.50
C LYS A 141 1.21 -32.65 30.73
N ALA A 142 1.15 -31.44 30.17
CA ALA A 142 0.03 -31.02 29.33
C ALA A 142 -0.03 -31.83 28.01
N GLU A 143 1.12 -32.13 27.40
CA GLU A 143 1.20 -32.98 26.20
C GLU A 143 0.72 -34.42 26.48
N GLU A 144 1.02 -34.97 27.66
CA GLU A 144 0.47 -36.28 28.08
C GLU A 144 -1.05 -36.24 28.22
N ILE A 145 -1.60 -35.19 28.85
CA ILE A 145 -3.06 -35.05 29.04
C ILE A 145 -3.76 -34.92 27.67
N GLU A 146 -3.24 -34.10 26.76
CA GLU A 146 -3.80 -33.93 25.42
C GLU A 146 -3.69 -35.19 24.54
N ALA A 147 -2.78 -36.12 24.85
CA ALA A 147 -2.64 -37.39 24.13
C ALA A 147 -3.54 -38.51 24.67
N GLU A 148 -4.13 -38.32 25.85
CA GLU A 148 -5.06 -39.25 26.49
C GLU A 148 -6.54 -38.94 26.19
N ASP A 149 -6.83 -37.74 25.65
CA ASP A 149 -8.14 -37.30 25.13
C ASP A 149 -8.34 -37.62 23.63
#